data_AF-A0A6V7HT66-F1
#
_entry.id   AF-A0A6V7HT66-F1
#
_cell.length_a   1.000
_cell.length_b   1.000
_cell.length_c   1.000
_cell.angle_alpha   90.00
_cell.angle_beta   90.00
_cell.angle_gamma   90.00
#
_symmetry.space_group_name_H-M   'P 1'
#
loop_
_entity.id
_entity.type
_entity.pdbx_description
1 polymer ?
#
loop_
_entity_poly.entity_id
_entity_poly.type
_entity_poly.pdbx_seq_one_letter_code
_entity_poly.pdbx_strand_id
1 'polypeptide(L)'
;SDPNSKAWIYCTALRYGDRRTWDMVMDAHSANPREIRAYKYLGCTNNQFLITRYLNLAMAENATLLTNDIFDAFQSLIARPGGHFDFALNLWMTHNDRIME
;
A
#
# COMPACT_ATOMS: atom_id res chain seq x y z
N SER A 1 -10.19 -19.54 -5.85
CA SER A 1 -9.27 -18.64 -6.58
C SER A 1 -7.92 -18.63 -5.88
N ASP A 2 -6.85 -18.92 -6.62
CA ASP A 2 -5.46 -18.91 -6.15
C ASP A 2 -5.09 -17.53 -5.53
N PRO A 3 -4.55 -17.47 -4.29
CA PRO A 3 -4.08 -16.23 -3.67
C PRO A 3 -3.09 -15.45 -4.54
N ASN A 4 -2.24 -16.14 -5.30
CA ASN A 4 -1.24 -15.52 -6.17
C ASN A 4 -1.89 -14.82 -7.37
N SER A 5 -2.96 -15.40 -7.93
CA SER A 5 -3.67 -14.77 -9.05
C SER A 5 -4.40 -13.51 -8.62
N LYS A 6 -4.99 -13.47 -7.42
CA LYS A 6 -5.59 -12.24 -6.86
C LYS A 6 -4.55 -11.13 -6.72
N ALA A 7 -3.40 -11.42 -6.13
CA ALA A 7 -2.34 -10.42 -5.94
C ALA A 7 -1.84 -9.86 -7.28
N TRP A 8 -1.64 -10.72 -8.28
CA TRP A 8 -1.25 -10.31 -9.61
C TRP A 8 -2.31 -9.43 -10.30
N ILE A 9 -3.60 -9.78 -10.20
CA ILE A 9 -4.70 -8.99 -10.77
C ILE A 9 -4.74 -7.59 -10.14
N TYR A 10 -4.75 -7.48 -8.81
CA TYR A 10 -4.80 -6.19 -8.13
C TYR A 10 -3.59 -5.32 -8.48
N CYS A 11 -2.38 -5.87 -8.42
CA CYS A 11 -1.18 -5.10 -8.74
C CYS A 11 -1.11 -4.69 -10.22
N THR A 12 -1.58 -5.53 -11.14
CA THR A 12 -1.65 -5.16 -12.56
C THR A 12 -2.68 -4.05 -12.78
N ALA A 13 -3.87 -4.17 -12.19
CA ALA A 13 -4.92 -3.16 -12.29
C ALA A 13 -4.47 -1.81 -11.70
N LEU A 14 -3.81 -1.80 -10.54
CA LEU A 14 -3.31 -0.57 -9.91
C LEU A 14 -2.13 0.05 -10.65
N ARG A 15 -1.28 -0.77 -11.29
CA ARG A 15 -0.13 -0.30 -12.07
C ARG A 15 -0.55 0.47 -13.32
N TYR A 16 -1.55 -0.03 -14.04
CA TYR A 16 -2.02 0.56 -15.29
C TYR A 16 -3.26 1.44 -15.13
N GLY A 17 -3.91 1.36 -13.97
CA GLY A 17 -5.08 2.17 -13.61
C GLY A 17 -4.70 3.58 -13.15
N ASP A 18 -5.72 4.42 -13.07
CA ASP A 18 -5.62 5.78 -12.56
C ASP A 18 -6.01 5.86 -11.08
N ARG A 19 -6.19 7.09 -10.59
CA ARG A 19 -6.64 7.34 -9.22
C ARG A 19 -7.98 6.67 -8.91
N ARG A 20 -8.91 6.56 -9.88
CA ARG A 20 -10.22 5.95 -9.65
C ARG A 20 -10.05 4.47 -9.32
N THR A 21 -9.18 3.76 -10.03
CA THR A 21 -8.88 2.35 -9.71
C THR A 21 -8.28 2.21 -8.31
N TRP A 22 -7.41 3.13 -7.91
CA TRP A 22 -6.83 3.15 -6.57
C TRP A 22 -7.91 3.37 -5.50
N ASP A 23 -8.77 4.38 -5.69
CA ASP A 23 -9.86 4.71 -4.77
C ASP A 23 -10.84 3.52 -4.65
N MET A 24 -11.17 2.83 -5.76
CA MET A 24 -12.00 1.62 -5.74
C MET A 24 -11.43 0.49 -4.86
N VAL A 25 -10.11 0.27 -4.88
CA VAL A 25 -9.47 -0.76 -4.05
C VAL A 25 -9.53 -0.37 -2.57
N MET A 26 -9.34 0.91 -2.26
CA MET A 26 -9.47 1.42 -0.89
C MET A 26 -10.92 1.33 -0.40
N ASP A 27 -11.91 1.74 -1.20
CA ASP A 27 -13.33 1.66 -0.87
C ASP A 27 -13.75 0.21 -0.61
N ALA A 28 -13.26 -0.73 -1.41
CA ALA A 28 -13.54 -2.14 -1.24
C ALA A 28 -12.94 -2.71 0.06
N HIS A 29 -11.76 -2.23 0.47
CA HIS A 29 -11.20 -2.52 1.78
C HIS A 29 -12.03 -1.90 2.92
N SER A 30 -12.47 -0.64 2.79
CA SER A 30 -13.32 0.00 3.80
C SER A 30 -14.66 -0.73 3.98
N ALA A 31 -15.24 -1.25 2.90
CA ALA A 31 -16.46 -2.04 2.94
C ALA A 31 -16.24 -3.42 3.58
N ASN A 32 -15.14 -4.10 3.25
CA ASN A 32 -14.86 -5.47 3.70
C ASN A 32 -13.36 -5.68 4.03
N PRO A 33 -12.86 -5.14 5.16
CA PRO A 33 -11.42 -5.07 5.44
C PRO A 33 -10.76 -6.44 5.66
N ARG A 34 -11.56 -7.44 6.03
CA ARG A 34 -11.09 -8.83 6.19
C ARG A 34 -10.92 -9.57 4.87
N GLU A 35 -11.65 -9.17 3.83
CA GLU A 35 -11.65 -9.84 2.52
C GLU A 35 -10.67 -9.20 1.55
N ILE A 36 -10.58 -7.87 1.56
CA ILE A 36 -9.70 -7.09 0.70
C ILE A 36 -8.71 -6.34 1.57
N ARG A 37 -7.47 -6.81 1.61
CA ARG A 37 -6.36 -6.11 2.29
C ARG A 37 -5.70 -5.16 1.31
N ALA A 38 -6.29 -3.98 1.11
CA ALA A 38 -5.84 -3.01 0.12
C ALA A 38 -4.35 -2.66 0.28
N TYR A 39 -3.85 -2.59 1.51
CA TYR A 39 -2.47 -2.23 1.82
C TYR A 39 -1.44 -3.16 1.17
N LYS A 40 -1.80 -4.42 0.88
CA LYS A 40 -0.95 -5.35 0.13
C LYS A 40 -0.75 -4.99 -1.33
N TYR A 41 -1.60 -4.12 -1.87
CA TYR A 41 -1.68 -3.87 -3.30
C TYR A 41 -1.51 -2.38 -3.66
N LEU A 42 -1.91 -1.45 -2.79
CA LEU A 42 -1.95 -0.01 -3.12
C LEU A 42 -0.59 0.59 -3.52
N GLY A 43 0.53 0.02 -3.06
CA GLY A 43 1.87 0.44 -3.50
C GLY A 43 2.25 0.03 -4.92
N CYS A 44 1.44 -0.82 -5.59
CA CYS A 44 1.67 -1.24 -6.98
C CYS A 44 1.35 -0.15 -8.02
N THR A 45 0.73 0.97 -7.61
CA THR A 45 0.41 2.08 -8.52
C THR A 45 1.66 2.80 -9.04
N ASN A 46 1.59 3.36 -10.25
CA ASN A 46 2.64 4.23 -10.80
C ASN A 46 2.49 5.69 -10.37
N ASN A 47 1.40 6.04 -9.67
CA ASN A 47 1.15 7.40 -9.23
C ASN A 47 1.84 7.69 -7.89
N GLN A 48 3.02 8.30 -7.95
CA GLN A 48 3.81 8.67 -6.76
C GLN A 48 3.03 9.55 -5.77
N PHE A 49 2.18 10.47 -6.26
CA PHE A 49 1.39 11.32 -5.38
C PHE A 49 0.42 10.51 -4.52
N LEU A 50 -0.22 9.49 -5.08
CA LEU A 50 -1.12 8.60 -4.32
C LEU A 50 -0.35 7.81 -3.27
N ILE A 51 0.84 7.32 -3.62
CA ILE A 51 1.71 6.62 -2.68
C ILE A 51 2.10 7.54 -1.52
N THR A 52 2.60 8.75 -1.80
CA THR A 52 3.00 9.71 -0.76
C THR A 52 1.83 10.10 0.13
N ARG A 53 0.68 10.42 -0.47
CA ARG A 53 -0.53 10.77 0.28
C ARG A 53 -0.97 9.62 1.19
N TYR A 54 -0.98 8.40 0.67
CA TYR A 54 -1.37 7.22 1.41
C TYR A 54 -0.45 6.95 2.60
N LEU A 55 0.86 7.02 2.40
CA LEU A 55 1.85 6.78 3.45
C LEU A 55 1.82 7.86 4.54
N ASN A 56 1.63 9.12 4.16
CA ASN A 56 1.45 10.20 5.14
C ASN A 56 0.20 9.99 6.01
N LEU A 57 -0.91 9.55 5.41
CA LEU A 57 -2.11 9.20 6.16
C LEU A 57 -1.89 7.97 7.03
N ALA A 58 -1.15 6.99 6.52
CA ALA A 58 -0.91 5.73 7.20
C ALA A 58 -0.02 5.87 8.44
N MET A 59 0.85 6.88 8.44
CA MET A 59 1.84 7.11 9.49
C MET A 59 1.53 8.34 10.36
N ALA A 60 0.42 9.04 10.11
CA ALA A 60 -0.04 10.16 10.93
C ALA A 60 -0.17 9.78 12.42
N GLU A 61 0.02 10.73 13.33
CA GLU A 61 0.04 10.44 14.77
C GLU A 61 -1.24 9.75 15.26
N ASN A 62 -2.38 10.08 14.66
CA ASN A 62 -3.71 9.52 14.91
C ASN A 62 -4.12 8.37 13.97
N ALA A 63 -3.19 7.83 13.18
CA ALA A 63 -3.48 6.73 12.28
C ALA A 63 -3.90 5.49 13.07
N THR A 64 -4.98 4.84 12.63
CA THR A 64 -5.54 3.62 13.25
C THR A 64 -4.99 2.34 12.62
N LEU A 65 -3.94 2.45 11.81
CA LEU A 65 -3.35 1.30 11.12
C LEU A 65 -2.55 0.46 12.09
N LEU A 66 -2.69 -0.85 11.92
CA LEU A 66 -1.92 -1.83 12.68
C LEU A 66 -0.52 -1.98 12.06
N THR A 67 0.46 -2.44 12.85
CA THR A 67 1.85 -2.64 12.39
C THR A 67 1.94 -3.55 11.15
N ASN A 68 1.07 -4.57 11.07
CA ASN A 68 0.99 -5.46 9.91
C ASN A 68 0.48 -4.76 8.64
N ASP A 69 -0.41 -3.76 8.77
CA ASP A 69 -0.90 -2.98 7.64
C ASP A 69 0.19 -2.06 7.09
N ILE A 70 0.99 -1.46 7.98
CA ILE A 70 2.17 -0.66 7.62
C ILE A 70 3.21 -1.53 6.90
N PHE A 71 3.43 -2.76 7.40
CA PHE A 71 4.31 -3.71 6.76
C PHE A 71 3.81 -4.16 5.38
N ASP A 72 2.52 -4.50 5.25
CA ASP A 72 1.90 -4.86 3.97
C ASP A 72 2.03 -3.69 2.96
N ALA A 73 1.80 -2.45 3.40
CA ALA A 73 2.00 -1.26 2.61
C ALA A 73 3.45 -1.13 2.11
N PHE A 74 4.43 -1.29 3.01
CA PHE A 74 5.84 -1.22 2.66
C PHE A 74 6.23 -2.32 1.66
N GLN A 75 5.81 -3.57 1.90
CA GLN A 75 6.06 -4.68 0.98
C GLN A 75 5.50 -4.42 -0.41
N SER A 76 4.31 -3.82 -0.51
CA SER A 76 3.69 -3.51 -1.80
C SER A 76 4.48 -2.48 -2.62
N LEU A 77 5.27 -1.61 -1.98
CA LEU A 77 6.12 -0.60 -2.65
C LEU A 77 7.40 -1.20 -3.21
N ILE A 78 8.02 -2.11 -2.46
CA ILE A 78 9.32 -2.72 -2.83
C ILE A 78 9.18 -3.93 -3.74
N ALA A 79 7.99 -4.54 -3.81
CA ALA A 79 7.70 -5.67 -4.71
C ALA A 79 7.73 -5.30 -6.21
N ARG A 80 7.99 -4.02 -6.54
CA ARG A 80 8.09 -3.54 -7.92
C ARG A 80 9.52 -3.70 -8.47
N PRO A 81 9.71 -4.30 -9.67
CA PRO A 81 10.97 -4.18 -10.41
C PRO A 81 11.23 -2.71 -10.77
N GLY A 82 12.39 -2.16 -10.36
CA GLY A 82 12.67 -0.72 -10.46
C GLY A 82 11.89 0.13 -9.45
N GLY A 83 11.56 -0.45 -8.29
CA GLY A 83 10.71 0.11 -7.25
C GLY A 83 11.16 1.46 -6.72
N HIS A 84 10.24 2.12 -6.02
CA HIS A 84 10.49 3.33 -5.23
C HIS A 84 11.29 3.00 -3.97
N PHE A 85 12.35 2.21 -4.08
CA PHE A 85 13.09 1.67 -2.95
C PHE A 85 13.61 2.81 -2.07
N ASP A 86 14.26 3.82 -2.66
CA ASP A 86 14.77 4.97 -1.92
C ASP A 86 13.67 5.75 -1.19
N PHE A 87 12.49 5.87 -1.82
CA PHE A 87 11.35 6.57 -1.25
C PHE A 87 10.69 5.75 -0.14
N ALA A 88 10.51 4.44 -0.33
CA ALA A 88 10.02 3.52 0.69
C ALA A 88 10.99 3.47 1.89
N LEU A 89 12.31 3.36 1.62
CA LEU A 89 13.36 3.34 2.64
C LEU A 89 13.40 4.65 3.43
N ASN A 90 13.29 5.81 2.76
CA ASN A 90 13.21 7.10 3.43
C ASN A 90 12.01 7.20 4.38
N LEU A 91 10.84 6.70 3.94
CA LEU A 91 9.65 6.68 4.77
C LEU A 91 9.77 5.74 5.97
N TRP A 92 10.39 4.57 5.79
CA TRP A 92 10.70 3.63 6.87
C TRP A 92 11.67 4.25 7.89
N MET A 93 12.76 4.88 7.43
CA MET A 93 13.72 5.55 8.32
C MET A 93 13.08 6.69 9.13
N THR A 94 12.10 7.40 8.55
CA THR A 94 11.42 8.51 9.24
C THR A 94 10.46 8.03 10.34
N HIS A 95 9.99 6.78 10.29
CA HIS A 95 8.94 6.27 11.19
C HIS A 95 9.33 4.95 11.90
N ASN A 96 10.63 4.63 11.94
CA ASN A 96 11.15 3.34 12.42
C ASN A 96 10.71 3.01 13.86
N ASP A 97 10.57 4.03 14.70
CA ASP A 97 10.14 3.88 16.10
C ASP A 97 8.74 3.28 16.25
N ARG A 98 7.84 3.48 15.27
CA ARG A 98 6.48 2.90 15.27
C ARG A 98 6.40 1.50 14.64
N ILE A 99 7.41 1.11 13.87
CA ILE A 99 7.42 -0.13 13.11
C ILE A 99 8.10 -1.26 13.91
N MET A 100 8.99 -0.89 14.83
CA MET A 100 9.83 -1.82 15.61
C MET A 100 9.36 -2.02 17.06
N GLU A 101 8.20 -1.47 17.42
CA GLU A 101 7.51 -1.69 18.71
C GLU A 101 6.41 -2.76 18.56
#